data_AF-I3XS51-F1
#
_entry.id   AF-I3XS51-F1
#
_cell.length_a   1.000
_cell.length_b   1.000
_cell.length_c   1.000
_cell.angle_alpha   90.00
_cell.angle_beta   90.00
_cell.angle_gamma   90.00
#
_symmetry.space_group_name_H-M   'P 1'
#
loop_
_entity.id
_entity.type
_entity.pdbx_description
1 polymer ?
#
loop_
_entity_poly.entity_id
_entity_poly.type
_entity_poly.pdbx_seq_one_letter_code
_entity_poly.pdbx_strand_id
1 'polypeptide(L)' 'MRKEKTVEYVRSLILKLYDNRDYYFYGDELNSEGWKVFGEIIYHTLKQMPWYRRRIRDLRRKPTYENIFVFTKEAYGVP' A
#
# COMPACT_ATOMS: atom_id res chain seq x y z
N MET A 1 14.28 13.47 -10.29
CA MET A 1 13.51 14.50 -9.53
C MET A 1 12.04 14.16 -9.25
N ARG A 2 11.10 13.94 -10.21
CA ARG A 2 9.68 13.65 -9.85
C ARG A 2 9.42 12.23 -9.32
N LYS A 3 10.16 11.23 -9.81
CA LYS A 3 9.95 9.81 -9.47
C LYS A 3 10.36 9.49 -8.03
N GLU A 4 11.56 9.91 -7.61
CA GLU A 4 12.08 9.70 -6.25
C GLU A 4 11.15 10.29 -5.18
N LYS A 5 10.72 11.55 -5.35
CA LYS A 5 9.74 12.18 -4.46
C LYS A 5 8.43 11.40 -4.35
N THR A 6 8.00 10.76 -5.43
CA THR A 6 6.78 9.95 -5.41
C THR A 6 7.02 8.61 -4.70
N VAL A 7 8.21 8.01 -4.85
CA VAL A 7 8.60 6.81 -4.09
C VAL A 7 8.67 7.10 -2.59
N GLU A 8 9.32 8.20 -2.19
CA GLU A 8 9.38 8.64 -0.80
C GLU A 8 7.99 8.90 -0.22
N TYR A 9 7.11 9.55 -0.99
CA TYR A 9 5.73 9.78 -0.60
C TYR A 9 4.96 8.46 -0.39
N VAL A 10 5.07 7.50 -1.31
CA VAL A 10 4.39 6.21 -1.14
C VAL A 10 4.95 5.48 0.08
N ARG A 11 6.27 5.53 0.31
CA ARG A 11 6.89 4.96 1.53
C ARG A 11 6.34 5.60 2.80
N SER A 12 6.09 6.90 2.83
CA SER A 12 5.52 7.55 4.02
C SER A 12 4.06 7.17 4.27
N LEU A 13 3.26 7.00 3.20
CA LEU A 13 1.89 6.47 3.32
C LEU A 13 1.87 5.04 3.83
N ILE A 14 2.80 4.22 3.33
CA ILE A 14 2.99 2.84 3.75
C ILE A 14 3.33 2.81 5.26
N LEU A 15 4.39 3.52 5.69
CA LEU A 15 4.74 3.60 7.12
C LEU A 15 3.58 4.10 7.99
N LYS A 16 2.87 5.14 7.55
CA LYS A 16 1.67 5.64 8.24
C LYS A 16 0.60 4.56 8.45
N LEU A 17 0.36 3.74 7.44
CA LEU A 17 -0.62 2.64 7.48
C LEU A 17 -0.24 1.59 8.54
N TYR A 18 1.05 1.25 8.63
CA TYR A 18 1.56 0.21 9.53
C TYR A 18 1.82 0.69 10.97
N ASP A 19 2.34 1.91 11.14
CA ASP A 19 2.61 2.52 12.45
C ASP A 19 1.31 2.77 13.24
N ASN A 20 0.18 2.88 12.54
CA ASN A 20 -1.14 3.12 13.13
C ASN A 20 -2.11 1.98 12.82
N ARG A 21 -1.65 0.74 12.94
CA ARG A 21 -2.42 -0.47 12.58
C ARG A 21 -3.83 -0.46 13.18
N ASP A 22 -3.96 -0.18 14.47
CA ASP A 22 -5.26 -0.22 15.17
C ASP A 22 -6.23 0.86 14.68
N TYR A 23 -5.73 1.91 14.03
CA TYR A 23 -6.55 2.96 13.43
C TYR A 23 -6.97 2.63 11.99
N TYR A 24 -6.15 1.91 11.23
CA TYR A 24 -6.38 1.64 9.80
C TYR A 24 -6.92 0.24 9.50
N PHE A 25 -6.80 -0.69 10.43
CA PHE A 25 -7.24 -2.07 10.29
C PHE A 25 -8.28 -2.42 11.35
N TYR A 26 -9.25 -3.25 10.95
CA TYR A 26 -10.14 -3.96 11.86
C TYR A 26 -9.76 -5.44 11.82
N GLY A 27 -8.97 -5.88 12.80
CA GLY A 27 -8.37 -7.22 12.79
C GLY A 27 -7.31 -7.36 11.69
N ASP A 28 -7.63 -8.14 10.65
CA ASP A 28 -6.73 -8.39 9.50
C ASP A 28 -7.12 -7.58 8.26
N GLU A 29 -8.26 -6.89 8.27
CA GLU A 29 -8.80 -6.19 7.10
C GLU A 29 -8.66 -4.67 7.23
N LEU A 30 -8.52 -3.98 6.10
CA LEU A 30 -8.56 -2.51 6.06
C LEU A 30 -9.96 -2.00 6.43
N ASN A 31 -10.01 -1.00 7.31
CA ASN A 31 -11.23 -0.22 7.51
C ASN A 31 -11.35 0.91 6.47
N SER A 32 -12.37 1.77 6.60
CA SER A 32 -12.63 2.86 5.65
C SER A 32 -11.46 3.84 5.52
N GLU A 33 -10.75 4.15 6.61
CA GLU A 33 -9.58 5.04 6.58
C GLU A 33 -8.36 4.32 5.97
N GLY A 34 -8.18 3.04 6.29
CA GLY A 34 -7.12 2.23 5.70
C GLY A 34 -7.26 2.13 4.19
N TRP A 35 -8.48 1.95 3.70
CA TRP A 35 -8.78 1.92 2.25
C TRP A 35 -8.44 3.21 1.52
N LYS A 36 -8.60 4.39 2.16
CA LYS A 36 -8.20 5.67 1.57
C LYS A 36 -6.69 5.72 1.35
N VAL A 37 -5.91 5.41 2.39
CA VAL A 37 -4.45 5.38 2.33
C VAL A 37 -3.96 4.34 1.33
N PHE A 38 -4.51 3.13 1.38
CA PHE A 38 -4.14 2.05 0.48
C PHE A 38 -4.51 2.33 -0.99
N GLY A 39 -5.64 3.00 -1.22
CA GLY A 39 -6.03 3.46 -2.55
C GLY A 39 -5.01 4.41 -3.17
N GLU A 40 -4.47 5.32 -2.36
CA GLU A 40 -3.44 6.27 -2.79
C GLU A 40 -2.09 5.58 -3.08
N ILE A 41 -1.68 4.63 -2.22
CA ILE A 41 -0.53 3.75 -2.46
C ILE A 41 -0.67 3.05 -3.81
N ILE A 42 -1.83 2.42 -4.07
CA ILE A 42 -2.10 1.71 -5.32
C ILE A 42 -2.05 2.66 -6.53
N TYR A 43 -2.67 3.83 -6.43
CA TYR A 43 -2.70 4.80 -7.52
C TYR A 43 -1.28 5.19 -7.96
N HIS A 44 -0.44 5.58 -7.00
CA HIS A 44 0.94 5.95 -7.29
C HIS A 44 1.79 4.77 -7.73
N THR A 45 1.56 3.58 -7.17
CA THR A 45 2.24 2.35 -7.60
C THR A 45 1.95 2.05 -9.06
N LEU A 46 0.69 2.05 -9.48
CA LEU A 46 0.30 1.74 -10.86
C LEU A 46 0.78 2.79 -11.87
N LYS A 47 0.89 4.04 -11.45
CA LYS A 47 1.42 5.13 -12.28
C LYS A 47 2.93 4.98 -12.53
N GLN A 48 3.69 4.49 -11.54
CA GLN A 48 5.14 4.35 -11.62
C GLN A 48 5.61 2.97 -12.09
N MET A 49 4.85 1.93 -11.74
CA MET A 49 5.20 0.52 -11.86
C MET A 49 3.99 -0.26 -12.40
N PRO A 50 3.58 0.00 -13.67
CA PRO A 50 2.36 -0.59 -14.23
C PRO A 50 2.40 -2.12 -14.36
N TRP A 51 3.56 -2.75 -14.25
CA TRP A 51 3.69 -4.21 -14.21
C TRP A 51 3.03 -4.84 -12.97
N TYR A 52 2.80 -4.09 -11.89
CA TYR A 52 2.08 -4.57 -10.71
C TYR A 52 0.56 -4.67 -10.88
N ARG A 53 -0.03 -4.29 -12.03
CA ARG A 53 -1.50 -4.34 -12.25
C ARG A 53 -2.15 -5.66 -11.86
N ARG A 54 -1.56 -6.78 -12.28
CA ARG A 54 -2.09 -8.11 -11.97
C ARG A 54 -2.00 -8.41 -10.47
N ARG A 55 -0.84 -8.13 -9.86
CA ARG A 55 -0.61 -8.32 -8.42
C ARG A 55 -1.58 -7.49 -7.58
N ILE A 56 -1.81 -6.23 -7.94
CA ILE A 56 -2.74 -5.33 -7.23
C ILE A 56 -4.18 -5.78 -7.39
N ARG A 57 -4.59 -6.26 -8.56
CA ARG A 57 -5.93 -6.82 -8.76
C ARG A 57 -6.16 -8.01 -7.82
N ASP A 58 -5.17 -8.89 -7.73
CA ASP A 58 -5.27 -10.09 -6.88
C ASP A 58 -5.22 -9.70 -5.40
N LEU A 59 -4.39 -8.72 -5.02
CA LEU A 59 -4.32 -8.15 -3.67
C LEU A 59 -5.63 -7.51 -3.22
N ARG A 60 -6.32 -6.78 -4.11
CA ARG A 60 -7.65 -6.19 -3.81
C ARG A 60 -8.74 -7.22 -3.52
N ARG A 61 -8.58 -8.47 -3.96
CA ARG A 61 -9.52 -9.55 -3.63
C ARG A 61 -9.31 -10.11 -2.23
N LYS A 62 -8.11 -9.94 -1.66
CA LYS A 62 -7.76 -10.38 -0.30
C LYS A 62 -6.76 -9.40 0.34
N PRO A 63 -7.18 -8.18 0.70
CA PRO A 63 -6.33 -7.10 1.19
C PRO A 63 -6.10 -7.24 2.71
N THR A 64 -5.62 -8.41 3.13
CA THR A 64 -5.24 -8.69 4.51
C THR A 64 -3.96 -7.94 4.87
N TYR A 65 -3.74 -7.65 6.15
CA TYR A 65 -2.53 -6.99 6.65
C TYR A 65 -1.25 -7.64 6.09
N GLU A 66 -1.18 -8.97 6.15
CA GLU A 66 -0.02 -9.75 5.68
C GLU A 66 0.17 -9.64 4.16
N ASN A 67 -0.89 -9.82 3.37
CA ASN A 67 -0.79 -9.69 1.91
C ASN A 67 -0.37 -8.28 1.46
N ILE A 68 -0.86 -7.24 2.15
CA ILE A 68 -0.45 -5.87 1.88
C ILE A 68 1.03 -5.69 2.24
N PHE A 69 1.47 -6.26 3.37
CA PHE A 69 2.85 -6.15 3.86
C PHE A 69 3.83 -6.80 2.89
N VAL A 70 3.52 -8.01 2.42
CA VAL A 70 4.34 -8.72 1.43
C VAL A 70 4.48 -7.87 0.16
N PHE A 71 3.38 -7.26 -0.29
CA PHE A 71 3.40 -6.42 -1.49
C PHE A 71 4.20 -5.12 -1.29
N THR A 72 4.00 -4.39 -0.20
CA THR A 72 4.70 -3.13 0.07
C THR A 72 6.19 -3.35 0.31
N LYS A 73 6.56 -4.44 0.99
CA LYS A 73 7.95 -4.87 1.17
C LYS A 73 8.62 -5.21 -0.17
N GLU A 74 7.93 -5.93 -1.04
CA GLU A 74 8.40 -6.25 -2.40
C GLU A 74 8.57 -4.99 -3.26
N ALA A 75 7.56 -4.12 -3.29
CA ALA A 75 7.52 -2.98 -4.21
C ALA A 75 8.34 -1.77 -3.74
N TYR A 76 8.45 -1.57 -2.43
CA TYR A 76 9.02 -0.35 -1.84
C TYR A 76 10.07 -0.60 -0.76
N GLY A 77 10.29 -1.85 -0.31
CA GLY A 77 11.29 -2.18 0.71
C GLY A 77 10.93 -1.68 2.11
N VAL A 78 9.65 -1.43 2.39
CA VAL A 78 9.11 -1.03 3.71
C VAL A 78 7.81 -1.78 4.01
N PRO A 79 7.51 -2.04 5.30
CA PRO A 79 6.20 -2.49 5.75
C PRO A 79 5.15 -1.49 5.32
#